data_AF-A0A132AE62-F1
#
_entry.id   AF-A0A132AE62-F1
#
_cell.length_a   1.000
_cell.length_b   1.000
_cell.length_c   1.000
_cell.angle_alpha   90.00
_cell.angle_beta   90.00
_cell.angle_gamma   90.00
#
_symmetry.space_group_name_H-M   'P 1'
#
loop_
_entity.id
_entity.type
_entity.pdbx_description
1 polymer ?
#
loop_
_entity_poly.entity_id
_entity_poly.type
_entity_poly.pdbx_seq_one_letter_code
_entity_poly.pdbx_strand_id
1 'polypeptide(L)'
;MEACIHDRKKLCSDIEPGESHVLECLKTNLIRLTRACQRKLFHKQYIELVDNSVDYSLLAICKIAIDKYCILSDLHDVLYCLRDHRNDPGVGHNCRSLILKRLAQQNQDYRLNPRLKTGCKMEINRFCSNIISKSSPDELLDGKVIACLKKQYLHNTLSQTCEIEIINIIREVSMNIELDPALFRSCQKEIHKNCFNALDIHECLKINFLSKRIDDLQCKKEVARLIKESEADIESDTHLYQICLSDLKTFCSDVVAGHGHQLNCLATIHRNSPHRLSPECDTLIQKRMQLFEYASEIYPIADNMVQVFQMVASSPVHNYLYIFFIAIVALIFMFGLFCGRVYTPIPTSDKIK
;
A
#
# COMPACT_ATOMS: atom_id res chain seq x y z
N MET A 1 -28.09 14.31 1.46
CA MET A 1 -27.31 15.26 0.64
C MET A 1 -27.21 16.67 1.22
N GLU A 2 -28.03 17.04 2.21
CA GLU A 2 -28.07 18.40 2.78
C GLU A 2 -26.71 18.92 3.29
N ALA A 3 -25.95 18.08 4.01
CA ALA A 3 -24.61 18.41 4.49
C ALA A 3 -23.60 18.77 3.38
N CYS A 4 -23.88 18.39 2.13
CA CYS A 4 -23.02 18.62 0.98
C CYS A 4 -23.49 19.81 0.10
N ILE A 5 -24.54 20.55 0.48
CA ILE A 5 -25.09 21.62 -0.36
C ILE A 5 -24.04 22.70 -0.68
N HIS A 6 -23.27 23.12 0.32
CA HIS A 6 -22.22 24.12 0.15
C HIS A 6 -21.09 23.59 -0.76
N ASP A 7 -20.59 22.39 -0.46
CA ASP A 7 -19.50 21.77 -1.22
C ASP A 7 -19.90 21.50 -2.68
N ARG A 8 -21.14 21.06 -2.91
CA ARG A 8 -21.71 20.90 -4.24
C ARG A 8 -21.67 22.21 -5.03
N LYS A 9 -22.17 23.30 -4.45
CA LYS A 9 -22.19 24.61 -5.11
C LYS A 9 -20.78 25.11 -5.42
N LYS A 10 -19.80 24.80 -4.56
CA LYS A 10 -18.42 25.28 -4.67
C LYS A 10 -17.57 24.47 -5.64
N LEU A 11 -17.78 23.15 -5.71
CA LEU A 11 -16.86 22.21 -6.39
C LEU A 11 -17.49 21.47 -7.56
N CYS A 12 -18.81 21.42 -7.64
CA CYS A 12 -19.56 20.63 -8.62
C CYS A 12 -20.73 21.44 -9.22
N SER A 13 -20.57 22.76 -9.37
CA SER A 13 -21.59 23.65 -9.97
C SER A 13 -21.85 23.34 -11.44
N ASP A 14 -20.82 22.87 -12.15
CA ASP A 14 -20.83 22.73 -13.61
C ASP A 14 -21.24 21.32 -14.06
N ILE A 15 -21.58 20.46 -13.09
CA ILE A 15 -22.02 19.08 -13.35
C ILE A 15 -23.51 19.08 -13.69
N GLU A 16 -23.88 18.34 -14.73
CA GLU A 16 -25.26 18.21 -15.16
C GLU A 16 -26.20 17.86 -13.99
N PRO A 17 -27.38 18.50 -13.91
CA PRO A 17 -28.33 18.25 -12.84
C PRO A 17 -28.77 16.78 -12.82
N GLY A 18 -28.35 16.07 -11.78
CA GLY A 18 -28.74 14.68 -11.53
C GLY A 18 -28.05 14.18 -10.27
N GLU A 19 -28.78 13.48 -9.38
CA GLU A 19 -28.23 13.07 -8.09
C GLU A 19 -26.98 12.19 -8.25
N SER A 20 -26.92 11.35 -9.29
CA SER A 20 -25.79 10.45 -9.54
C SER A 20 -24.52 11.18 -9.99
N HIS A 21 -24.60 12.06 -10.99
CA HIS A 21 -23.44 12.79 -11.51
C HIS A 21 -22.82 13.73 -10.46
N VAL A 22 -23.67 14.45 -9.73
CA VAL A 22 -23.23 15.33 -8.64
C VAL A 22 -22.55 14.52 -7.53
N LEU A 23 -23.12 13.36 -7.17
CA LEU A 23 -22.54 12.49 -6.17
C LEU A 23 -21.16 11.98 -6.58
N GLU A 24 -20.99 11.54 -7.83
CA GLU A 24 -19.68 11.09 -8.32
C GLU A 24 -18.66 12.24 -8.33
N CYS A 25 -19.05 13.47 -8.69
CA CYS A 25 -18.16 14.63 -8.58
C CYS A 25 -17.70 14.91 -7.14
N LEU A 26 -18.63 14.84 -6.18
CA LEU A 26 -18.31 15.01 -4.77
C LEU A 26 -17.35 13.91 -4.28
N LYS A 27 -17.60 12.65 -4.65
CA LYS A 27 -16.71 11.51 -4.33
C LYS A 27 -15.30 11.73 -4.90
N THR A 28 -15.14 12.31 -6.09
CA THR A 28 -13.82 12.63 -6.66
C THR A 28 -13.11 13.77 -5.93
N ASN A 29 -13.85 14.68 -5.30
CA ASN A 29 -13.30 15.82 -4.56
C ASN A 29 -13.21 15.60 -3.04
N LEU A 30 -13.26 14.35 -2.57
CA LEU A 30 -13.46 13.98 -1.16
C LEU A 30 -12.57 14.75 -0.17
N ILE A 31 -11.29 14.94 -0.50
CA ILE A 31 -10.30 15.63 0.36
C ILE A 31 -10.61 17.13 0.54
N ARG A 32 -11.28 17.75 -0.44
CA ARG A 32 -11.60 19.20 -0.46
C ARG A 32 -12.95 19.52 0.17
N LEU A 33 -13.72 18.51 0.56
CA LEU A 33 -15.04 18.66 1.13
C LEU A 33 -14.99 19.01 2.61
N THR A 34 -16.07 19.58 3.12
CA THR A 34 -16.27 19.77 4.56
C THR A 34 -16.38 18.40 5.25
N ARG A 35 -15.95 18.32 6.52
CA ARG A 35 -16.05 17.08 7.32
C ARG A 35 -17.48 16.53 7.36
N ALA A 36 -18.48 17.41 7.45
CA ALA A 36 -19.88 17.00 7.47
C ALA A 36 -20.30 16.31 6.16
N CYS A 37 -19.88 16.84 5.01
CA CYS A 37 -20.14 16.21 3.72
C CYS A 37 -19.33 14.91 3.55
N GLN A 38 -18.05 14.90 3.92
CA GLN A 38 -17.20 13.70 3.88
C GLN A 38 -17.85 12.52 4.62
N ARG A 39 -18.33 12.74 5.85
CA ARG A 39 -19.00 11.70 6.65
C ARG A 39 -20.25 11.15 5.96
N LYS A 40 -21.07 12.02 5.37
CA LYS A 40 -22.28 11.60 4.65
C LYS A 40 -21.94 10.82 3.38
N LEU A 41 -20.89 11.20 2.65
CA LEU A 41 -20.43 10.45 1.49
C LEU A 41 -19.80 9.12 1.87
N PHE A 42 -18.98 9.09 2.92
CA PHE A 42 -18.39 7.86 3.43
C PHE A 42 -19.47 6.84 3.82
N HIS A 43 -20.51 7.27 4.54
CA HIS A 43 -21.63 6.39 4.88
C HIS A 43 -22.35 5.87 3.64
N LYS A 44 -22.57 6.72 2.63
CA LYS A 44 -23.18 6.28 1.36
C LYS A 44 -22.30 5.28 0.61
N GLN A 45 -21.00 5.56 0.49
CA GLN A 45 -20.01 4.67 -0.12
C GLN A 45 -19.94 3.33 0.61
N TYR A 46 -19.99 3.34 1.94
CA TYR A 46 -19.99 2.13 2.74
C TYR A 46 -21.16 1.21 2.38
N ILE A 47 -22.38 1.75 2.29
CA ILE A 47 -23.55 0.95 1.91
C ILE A 47 -23.39 0.38 0.50
N GLU A 48 -23.01 1.22 -0.48
CA GLU A 48 -22.84 0.82 -1.90
C GLU A 48 -21.73 -0.22 -2.12
N LEU A 49 -20.63 -0.14 -1.37
CA LEU A 49 -19.48 -1.03 -1.52
C LEU A 49 -19.55 -2.30 -0.67
N VAL A 50 -20.36 -2.30 0.39
CA VAL A 50 -20.68 -3.50 1.18
C VAL A 50 -21.77 -4.33 0.52
N ASP A 51 -22.71 -3.68 -0.16
CA ASP A 51 -23.78 -4.33 -0.90
C ASP A 51 -23.93 -3.67 -2.27
N ASN A 52 -23.40 -4.32 -3.30
CA ASN A 52 -23.42 -3.77 -4.66
C ASN A 52 -24.82 -3.78 -5.28
N SER A 53 -25.79 -4.49 -4.70
CA SER A 53 -27.17 -4.51 -5.20
C SER A 53 -27.88 -3.15 -5.05
N VAL A 54 -27.37 -2.30 -4.14
CA VAL A 54 -27.87 -0.94 -3.92
C VAL A 54 -27.07 0.14 -4.65
N ASP A 55 -25.94 -0.20 -5.28
CA ASP A 55 -25.19 0.71 -6.15
C ASP A 55 -25.85 0.77 -7.53
N TYR A 56 -26.93 1.56 -7.62
CA TYR A 56 -27.68 1.75 -8.86
C TYR A 56 -26.80 2.20 -10.03
N SER A 57 -25.78 3.04 -9.77
CA SER A 57 -24.87 3.49 -10.82
C SER A 57 -24.05 2.33 -11.38
N LEU A 58 -23.55 1.44 -10.51
CA LEU A 58 -22.85 0.22 -10.93
C LEU A 58 -23.78 -0.67 -11.77
N LEU A 59 -24.96 -0.99 -11.26
CA LEU A 59 -25.89 -1.90 -11.94
C LEU A 59 -26.36 -1.34 -13.28
N ALA A 60 -26.66 -0.03 -13.37
CA ALA A 60 -27.13 0.59 -14.59
C ALA A 60 -26.03 0.72 -15.65
N ILE A 61 -24.85 1.22 -15.27
CA ILE A 61 -23.75 1.47 -16.21
C ILE A 61 -23.10 0.15 -16.67
N CYS A 62 -23.02 -0.85 -15.79
CA CYS A 62 -22.40 -2.13 -16.06
C CYS A 62 -23.39 -3.22 -16.49
N LYS A 63 -24.67 -2.92 -16.71
CA LYS A 63 -25.71 -3.91 -17.02
C LYS A 63 -25.29 -4.93 -18.09
N ILE A 64 -24.78 -4.46 -19.23
CA ILE A 64 -24.37 -5.34 -20.35
C ILE A 64 -23.23 -6.28 -19.92
N ALA A 65 -22.28 -5.79 -19.14
CA ALA A 65 -21.17 -6.59 -18.63
C ALA A 65 -21.67 -7.63 -17.62
N ILE A 66 -22.58 -7.23 -16.72
CA ILE A 66 -23.19 -8.12 -15.72
C ILE A 66 -23.95 -9.25 -16.43
N ASP A 67 -24.84 -8.90 -17.36
CA ASP A 67 -25.68 -9.84 -18.11
C ASP A 67 -24.86 -10.79 -19.01
N LYS A 68 -23.59 -10.45 -19.32
CA LYS A 68 -22.73 -11.25 -20.19
C LYS A 68 -21.72 -12.10 -19.43
N TYR A 69 -21.07 -11.52 -18.42
CA TYR A 69 -19.92 -12.12 -17.75
C TYR A 69 -20.25 -12.58 -16.32
N CYS A 70 -21.23 -11.97 -15.67
CA CYS A 70 -21.50 -12.14 -14.24
C CYS A 70 -22.91 -12.68 -13.93
N ILE A 71 -23.54 -13.38 -14.87
CA ILE A 71 -24.92 -13.91 -14.76
C ILE A 71 -25.11 -14.78 -13.52
N LEU A 72 -24.09 -15.56 -13.16
CA LEU A 72 -24.13 -16.48 -12.02
C LEU A 72 -23.68 -15.83 -10.70
N SER A 73 -23.23 -14.57 -10.74
CA SER A 73 -22.75 -13.87 -9.54
C SER A 73 -23.91 -13.28 -8.76
N ASP A 74 -23.81 -13.29 -7.44
CA ASP A 74 -24.73 -12.55 -6.57
C ASP A 74 -24.55 -11.03 -6.81
N LEU A 75 -25.67 -10.31 -6.95
CA LEU A 75 -25.67 -8.86 -7.11
C LEU A 75 -25.06 -8.12 -5.92
N HIS A 76 -25.10 -8.69 -4.72
CA HIS A 76 -24.48 -8.09 -3.53
C HIS A 76 -22.95 -7.96 -3.67
N ASP A 77 -22.31 -8.83 -4.46
CA ASP A 77 -20.85 -8.93 -4.62
C ASP A 77 -20.39 -8.81 -6.09
N VAL A 78 -21.25 -8.31 -6.98
CA VAL A 78 -21.02 -8.33 -8.44
C VAL A 78 -19.79 -7.52 -8.87
N LEU A 79 -19.35 -6.54 -8.07
CA LEU A 79 -18.14 -5.77 -8.35
C LEU A 79 -16.90 -6.67 -8.48
N TYR A 80 -16.81 -7.75 -7.71
CA TYR A 80 -15.67 -8.66 -7.75
C TYR A 80 -15.62 -9.46 -9.06
N CYS A 81 -16.77 -9.90 -9.57
CA CYS A 81 -16.82 -10.52 -10.90
C CYS A 81 -16.47 -9.51 -12.00
N LEU A 82 -17.06 -8.31 -11.95
CA LEU A 82 -16.79 -7.24 -12.91
C LEU A 82 -15.31 -6.84 -12.92
N ARG A 83 -14.65 -6.82 -11.77
CA ARG A 83 -13.20 -6.59 -11.65
C ARG A 83 -12.40 -7.64 -12.41
N ASP A 84 -12.73 -8.91 -12.28
CA ASP A 84 -11.99 -9.99 -12.91
C ASP A 84 -12.13 -9.95 -14.45
N HIS A 85 -13.31 -9.52 -14.92
CA HIS A 85 -13.61 -9.33 -16.34
C HIS A 85 -13.32 -7.92 -16.89
N ARG A 86 -12.78 -6.98 -16.09
CA ARG A 86 -12.70 -5.54 -16.43
C ARG A 86 -12.00 -5.23 -17.76
N ASN A 87 -11.08 -6.10 -18.18
CA ASN A 87 -10.30 -5.95 -19.41
C ASN A 87 -10.96 -6.62 -20.62
N ASP A 88 -12.06 -7.36 -20.43
CA ASP A 88 -12.73 -8.03 -21.54
C ASP A 88 -13.35 -7.01 -22.50
N PRO A 89 -13.32 -7.29 -23.82
CA PRO A 89 -13.82 -6.37 -24.84
C PRO A 89 -15.28 -5.95 -24.65
N GLY A 90 -16.11 -6.81 -24.05
CA GLY A 90 -17.55 -6.56 -23.86
C GLY A 90 -17.93 -5.71 -22.66
N VAL A 91 -16.99 -5.31 -21.79
CA VAL A 91 -17.30 -4.50 -20.60
C VAL A 91 -17.63 -3.05 -20.96
N GLY A 92 -17.04 -2.52 -22.03
CA GLY A 92 -17.22 -1.11 -22.44
C GLY A 92 -16.46 -0.11 -21.55
N HIS A 93 -16.16 1.06 -22.12
CA HIS A 93 -15.30 2.06 -21.46
C HIS A 93 -15.91 2.64 -20.17
N ASN A 94 -17.21 2.96 -20.18
CA ASN A 94 -17.87 3.60 -19.03
C ASN A 94 -17.96 2.67 -17.82
N CYS A 95 -18.33 1.40 -18.04
CA CYS A 95 -18.34 0.41 -16.97
C CYS A 95 -16.92 0.15 -16.45
N ARG A 96 -15.93 0.00 -17.33
CA ARG A 96 -14.52 -0.15 -16.93
C ARG A 96 -14.05 1.01 -16.05
N SER A 97 -14.34 2.24 -16.45
CA SER A 97 -14.01 3.43 -15.65
C SER A 97 -14.73 3.42 -14.29
N LEU A 98 -15.99 2.98 -14.23
CA LEU A 98 -16.72 2.87 -12.98
C LEU A 98 -16.16 1.79 -12.06
N ILE A 99 -15.81 0.62 -12.60
CA ILE A 99 -15.15 -0.46 -11.86
C ILE A 99 -13.87 0.06 -11.21
N LEU A 100 -13.00 0.72 -11.98
CA LEU A 100 -11.76 1.31 -11.46
C LEU A 100 -12.00 2.33 -10.35
N LYS A 101 -13.03 3.18 -10.49
CA LYS A 101 -13.43 4.13 -9.44
C LYS A 101 -13.87 3.43 -8.15
N ARG A 102 -14.62 2.34 -8.24
CA ARG A 102 -15.06 1.57 -7.06
C ARG A 102 -13.89 0.85 -6.39
N LEU A 103 -12.99 0.24 -7.17
CA LEU A 103 -11.77 -0.37 -6.64
C LEU A 103 -10.86 0.67 -5.96
N ALA A 104 -10.70 1.85 -6.56
CA ALA A 104 -9.95 2.95 -5.94
C ALA A 104 -10.59 3.41 -4.62
N GLN A 105 -11.92 3.42 -4.51
CA GLN A 105 -12.63 3.70 -3.25
C GLN A 105 -12.41 2.60 -2.20
N GLN A 106 -12.40 1.33 -2.59
CA GLN A 106 -12.05 0.22 -1.69
C GLN A 106 -10.63 0.39 -1.12
N ASN A 107 -9.70 0.95 -1.90
CA ASN A 107 -8.33 1.23 -1.47
C ASN A 107 -8.18 2.49 -0.59
N GLN A 108 -9.22 3.33 -0.47
CA GLN A 108 -9.19 4.50 0.41
C GLN A 108 -9.47 4.17 1.87
N ASP A 109 -10.17 3.08 2.16
CA ASP A 109 -10.47 2.71 3.53
C ASP A 109 -10.80 1.22 3.63
N TYR A 110 -10.19 0.52 4.60
CA TYR A 110 -10.42 -0.92 4.79
C TYR A 110 -11.90 -1.26 5.02
N ARG A 111 -12.70 -0.31 5.55
CA ARG A 111 -14.13 -0.51 5.80
C ARG A 111 -14.97 -0.52 4.54
N LEU A 112 -14.44 0.05 3.46
CA LEU A 112 -15.07 0.07 2.14
C LEU A 112 -14.74 -1.19 1.32
N ASN A 113 -13.88 -2.07 1.83
CA ASN A 113 -13.54 -3.35 1.20
C ASN A 113 -13.98 -4.53 2.10
N PRO A 114 -15.17 -5.13 1.86
CA PRO A 114 -15.72 -6.20 2.69
C PRO A 114 -14.83 -7.43 2.80
N ARG A 115 -14.22 -7.88 1.68
CA ARG A 115 -13.31 -9.03 1.66
C ARG A 115 -12.06 -8.78 2.50
N LEU A 116 -11.42 -7.63 2.32
CA LEU A 116 -10.27 -7.23 3.14
C LEU A 116 -10.63 -7.12 4.63
N LYS A 117 -11.72 -6.41 4.95
CA LYS A 117 -12.18 -6.21 6.35
C LYS A 117 -12.41 -7.55 7.06
N THR A 118 -12.94 -8.53 6.34
CA THR A 118 -13.24 -9.85 6.88
C THR A 118 -11.98 -10.71 6.93
N GLY A 119 -11.24 -10.81 5.83
CA GLY A 119 -10.03 -11.63 5.69
C GLY A 119 -8.88 -11.20 6.58
N CYS A 120 -8.77 -9.90 6.91
CA CYS A 120 -7.73 -9.32 7.75
C CYS A 120 -8.21 -8.86 9.13
N LYS A 121 -9.39 -9.33 9.60
CA LYS A 121 -10.00 -8.83 10.84
C LYS A 121 -9.06 -8.91 12.06
N MET A 122 -8.30 -10.01 12.18
CA MET A 122 -7.39 -10.21 13.31
C MET A 122 -6.19 -9.27 13.23
N GLU A 123 -5.61 -9.13 12.05
CA GLU A 123 -4.41 -8.35 11.75
C GLU A 123 -4.68 -6.85 11.86
N ILE A 124 -5.86 -6.40 11.43
CA ILE A 124 -6.31 -5.02 11.61
C ILE A 124 -6.32 -4.66 13.10
N ASN A 125 -6.91 -5.53 13.94
CA ASN A 125 -6.96 -5.30 15.39
C ASN A 125 -5.57 -5.39 16.04
N ARG A 126 -4.75 -6.33 15.59
CA ARG A 126 -3.42 -6.60 16.18
C ARG A 126 -2.39 -5.54 15.82
N PHE A 127 -2.31 -5.16 14.54
CA PHE A 127 -1.21 -4.36 14.01
C PHE A 127 -1.59 -2.91 13.69
N CYS A 128 -2.86 -2.65 13.34
CA CYS A 128 -3.29 -1.36 12.81
C CYS A 128 -4.29 -0.62 13.73
N SER A 129 -4.54 -1.13 14.94
CA SER A 129 -5.47 -0.54 15.91
C SER A 129 -5.08 0.86 16.35
N ASN A 130 -3.78 1.16 16.42
CA ASN A 130 -3.26 2.50 16.75
C ASN A 130 -3.63 3.57 15.71
N ILE A 131 -3.84 3.19 14.45
CA ILE A 131 -4.31 4.09 13.39
C ILE A 131 -5.79 4.37 13.60
N ILE A 132 -6.57 3.32 13.91
CA ILE A 132 -8.02 3.40 14.12
C ILE A 132 -8.33 4.22 15.38
N SER A 133 -7.62 4.00 16.48
CA SER A 133 -7.87 4.66 17.76
C SER A 133 -7.58 6.16 17.75
N LYS A 134 -6.82 6.66 16.75
CA LYS A 134 -6.47 8.08 16.59
C LYS A 134 -7.45 8.85 15.70
N SER A 135 -8.38 8.16 15.04
CA SER A 135 -9.30 8.75 14.07
C SER A 135 -10.75 8.63 14.54
N SER A 136 -11.61 9.55 14.11
CA SER A 136 -13.04 9.43 14.42
C SER A 136 -13.70 8.31 13.59
N PRO A 137 -14.76 7.64 14.11
CA PRO A 137 -15.38 6.51 13.41
C PRO A 137 -15.93 6.83 12.01
N ASP A 138 -16.24 8.09 11.71
CA ASP A 138 -16.77 8.49 10.39
C ASP A 138 -15.74 9.21 9.52
N GLU A 139 -14.49 9.28 9.97
CA GLU A 139 -13.39 9.89 9.22
C GLU A 139 -12.72 8.85 8.32
N LEU A 140 -12.44 9.25 7.08
CA LEU A 140 -11.69 8.44 6.14
C LEU A 140 -10.26 8.24 6.61
N LEU A 141 -9.76 7.02 6.49
CA LEU A 141 -8.41 6.67 6.91
C LEU A 141 -7.38 6.81 5.78
N ASP A 142 -7.77 7.24 4.59
CA ASP A 142 -6.90 7.49 3.43
C ASP A 142 -5.91 6.33 3.14
N GLY A 143 -6.39 5.10 3.23
CA GLY A 143 -5.62 3.88 2.95
C GLY A 143 -4.62 3.52 4.05
N LYS A 144 -4.53 4.25 5.17
CA LYS A 144 -3.53 4.02 6.23
C LYS A 144 -3.55 2.60 6.80
N VAL A 145 -4.74 2.01 6.96
CA VAL A 145 -4.88 0.63 7.43
C VAL A 145 -4.40 -0.37 6.38
N ILE A 146 -4.69 -0.15 5.10
CA ILE A 146 -4.19 -0.99 4.00
C ILE A 146 -2.66 -0.88 3.91
N ALA A 147 -2.09 0.33 4.02
CA ALA A 147 -0.65 0.53 4.05
C ALA A 147 0.02 -0.19 5.24
N CYS A 148 -0.63 -0.17 6.42
CA CYS A 148 -0.19 -0.94 7.58
C CYS A 148 -0.18 -2.45 7.29
N LEU A 149 -1.24 -3.00 6.69
CA LEU A 149 -1.31 -4.42 6.34
C LEU A 149 -0.30 -4.81 5.26
N LYS A 150 -0.10 -3.98 4.23
CA LYS A 150 0.95 -4.18 3.22
C LYS A 150 2.34 -4.26 3.85
N LYS A 151 2.63 -3.42 4.85
CA LYS A 151 3.87 -3.52 5.61
C LYS A 151 3.99 -4.86 6.34
N GLN A 152 2.91 -5.32 6.98
CA GLN A 152 2.90 -6.61 7.68
C GLN A 152 3.05 -7.81 6.74
N TYR A 153 2.55 -7.72 5.50
CA TYR A 153 2.77 -8.71 4.44
C TYR A 153 4.27 -8.88 4.15
N LEU A 154 5.00 -7.77 4.01
CA LEU A 154 6.45 -7.80 3.75
C LEU A 154 7.25 -8.40 4.93
N HIS A 155 6.67 -8.44 6.13
CA HIS A 155 7.24 -9.10 7.30
C HIS A 155 6.81 -10.56 7.47
N ASN A 156 5.98 -11.11 6.58
CA ASN A 156 5.41 -12.48 6.68
C ASN A 156 4.66 -12.73 8.00
N THR A 157 3.87 -11.75 8.46
CA THR A 157 3.18 -11.79 9.77
C THR A 157 1.65 -11.91 9.66
N LEU A 158 1.12 -12.00 8.44
CA LEU A 158 -0.31 -12.08 8.17
C LEU A 158 -0.79 -13.53 8.18
N SER A 159 -2.08 -13.74 8.42
CA SER A 159 -2.71 -15.05 8.14
C SER A 159 -2.89 -15.26 6.64
N GLN A 160 -2.96 -16.51 6.20
CA GLN A 160 -3.17 -16.87 4.79
C GLN A 160 -4.40 -16.17 4.17
N THR A 161 -5.50 -16.04 4.93
CA THR A 161 -6.69 -15.33 4.46
C THR A 161 -6.44 -13.85 4.23
N CYS A 162 -5.64 -13.21 5.09
CA CYS A 162 -5.28 -11.80 4.92
C CYS A 162 -4.22 -11.61 3.83
N GLU A 163 -3.26 -12.53 3.71
CA GLU A 163 -2.23 -12.52 2.67
C GLU A 163 -2.85 -12.50 1.27
N ILE A 164 -3.85 -13.36 1.02
CA ILE A 164 -4.56 -13.42 -0.26
C ILE A 164 -5.19 -12.06 -0.60
N GLU A 165 -5.87 -11.42 0.36
CA GLU A 165 -6.50 -10.13 0.11
C GLU A 165 -5.47 -9.02 -0.13
N ILE A 166 -4.38 -9.00 0.64
CA ILE A 166 -3.33 -7.98 0.49
C ILE A 166 -2.55 -8.15 -0.81
N ILE A 167 -2.20 -9.38 -1.20
CA ILE A 167 -1.44 -9.58 -2.44
C ILE A 167 -2.28 -9.25 -3.67
N ASN A 168 -3.59 -9.53 -3.64
CA ASN A 168 -4.51 -9.09 -4.69
C ASN A 168 -4.54 -7.57 -4.80
N ILE A 169 -4.61 -6.85 -3.67
CA ILE A 169 -4.55 -5.37 -3.68
C ILE A 169 -3.22 -4.87 -4.24
N ILE A 170 -2.08 -5.47 -3.86
CA ILE A 170 -0.75 -5.08 -4.37
C ILE A 170 -0.69 -5.26 -5.89
N ARG A 171 -1.12 -6.42 -6.41
CA ARG A 171 -1.16 -6.72 -7.86
C ARG A 171 -2.13 -5.80 -8.60
N GLU A 172 -3.31 -5.53 -8.04
CA GLU A 172 -4.30 -4.63 -8.66
C GLU A 172 -3.75 -3.22 -8.79
N VAL A 173 -3.18 -2.70 -7.70
CA VAL A 173 -2.56 -1.36 -7.68
C VAL A 173 -1.41 -1.26 -8.69
N SER A 174 -0.56 -2.28 -8.81
CA SER A 174 0.58 -2.24 -9.73
C SER A 174 0.18 -2.28 -11.21
N MET A 175 -1.05 -2.71 -11.54
CA MET A 175 -1.56 -2.71 -12.90
C MET A 175 -2.19 -1.37 -13.34
N ASN A 176 -2.68 -0.55 -12.39
CA ASN A 176 -3.33 0.71 -12.75
C ASN A 176 -3.10 1.79 -11.68
N ILE A 177 -2.43 2.88 -12.10
CA ILE A 177 -2.07 3.99 -11.23
C ILE A 177 -3.27 4.71 -10.59
N GLU A 178 -4.46 4.63 -11.20
CA GLU A 178 -5.68 5.20 -10.63
C GLU A 178 -6.12 4.50 -9.32
N LEU A 179 -5.67 3.25 -9.12
CA LEU A 179 -5.92 2.48 -7.91
C LEU A 179 -4.95 2.85 -6.77
N ASP A 180 -3.96 3.71 -7.03
CA ASP A 180 -3.10 4.37 -6.04
C ASP A 180 -3.23 5.90 -6.10
N PRO A 181 -4.28 6.47 -5.48
CA PRO A 181 -4.51 7.91 -5.49
C PRO A 181 -3.38 8.71 -4.83
N ALA A 182 -2.62 8.11 -3.90
CA ALA A 182 -1.51 8.79 -3.24
C ALA A 182 -0.34 8.97 -4.21
N LEU A 183 0.04 7.90 -4.91
CA LEU A 183 1.05 7.94 -5.97
C LEU A 183 0.65 8.90 -7.08
N PHE A 184 -0.58 8.80 -7.59
CA PHE A 184 -1.05 9.65 -8.69
C PHE A 184 -0.99 11.14 -8.34
N ARG A 185 -1.45 11.53 -7.14
CA ARG A 185 -1.40 12.94 -6.70
C ARG A 185 0.03 13.43 -6.51
N SER A 186 0.88 12.64 -5.85
CA SER A 186 2.27 13.03 -5.58
C SER A 186 3.10 13.12 -6.86
N CYS A 187 2.85 12.23 -7.83
CA CYS A 187 3.59 12.15 -9.08
C CYS A 187 2.93 12.87 -10.26
N GLN A 188 1.84 13.62 -10.07
CA GLN A 188 1.09 14.23 -11.17
C GLN A 188 1.99 15.05 -12.13
N LYS A 189 2.90 15.87 -11.57
CA LYS A 189 3.84 16.67 -12.37
C LYS A 189 4.81 15.81 -13.18
N GLU A 190 5.35 14.76 -12.55
CA GLU A 190 6.28 13.83 -13.17
C GLU A 190 5.61 13.05 -14.30
N ILE A 191 4.37 12.60 -14.07
CA ILE A 191 3.56 11.88 -15.05
C ILE A 191 3.32 12.76 -16.28
N HIS A 192 2.85 13.99 -16.09
CA HIS A 192 2.60 14.91 -17.20
C HIS A 192 3.86 15.31 -17.97
N LYS A 193 5.00 15.44 -17.29
CA LYS A 193 6.26 15.88 -17.90
C LYS A 193 6.97 14.74 -18.63
N ASN A 194 7.10 13.59 -17.98
CA ASN A 194 8.02 12.53 -18.40
C ASN A 194 7.33 11.22 -18.81
N CYS A 195 6.04 11.03 -18.46
CA CYS A 195 5.31 9.78 -18.71
C CYS A 195 3.98 9.95 -19.48
N PHE A 196 3.71 11.12 -20.06
CA PHE A 196 2.40 11.42 -20.66
C PHE A 196 2.04 10.52 -21.85
N ASN A 197 3.03 10.00 -22.57
CA ASN A 197 2.88 9.07 -23.69
C ASN A 197 3.27 7.63 -23.33
N ALA A 198 3.55 7.34 -22.05
CA ALA A 198 3.95 6.01 -21.64
C ALA A 198 2.75 5.06 -21.72
N LEU A 199 2.94 3.89 -22.35
CA LEU A 199 1.95 2.81 -22.33
C LEU A 199 1.74 2.28 -20.91
N ASP A 200 2.83 2.19 -20.14
CA ASP A 200 2.84 1.82 -18.74
C ASP A 200 3.46 2.95 -17.91
N ILE A 201 2.62 3.65 -17.16
CA ILE A 201 3.04 4.77 -16.31
C ILE A 201 3.89 4.25 -15.14
N HIS A 202 3.61 3.07 -14.58
CA HIS A 202 4.41 2.51 -13.50
C HIS A 202 5.82 2.18 -13.98
N GLU A 203 5.96 1.56 -15.15
CA GLU A 203 7.27 1.28 -15.73
C GLU A 203 8.05 2.57 -16.03
N CYS A 204 7.38 3.58 -16.59
CA CYS A 204 7.99 4.88 -16.83
C CYS A 204 8.49 5.54 -15.53
N LEU A 205 7.70 5.50 -14.45
CA LEU A 205 8.10 6.03 -13.15
C LEU A 205 9.29 5.24 -12.57
N LYS A 206 9.30 3.91 -12.66
CA LYS A 206 10.42 3.07 -12.22
C LYS A 206 11.72 3.42 -12.95
N ILE A 207 11.66 3.61 -14.27
CA ILE A 207 12.84 3.98 -15.09
C ILE A 207 13.37 5.36 -14.71
N ASN A 208 12.49 6.36 -14.55
CA ASN A 208 12.89 7.72 -14.15
C ASN A 208 13.41 7.76 -12.72
N PHE A 209 12.84 6.95 -11.82
CA PHE A 209 13.32 6.79 -10.45
C PHE A 209 14.75 6.24 -10.41
N LEU A 210 15.03 5.14 -11.10
CA LEU A 210 16.37 4.56 -11.18
C LEU A 210 17.38 5.50 -11.84
N SER A 211 16.93 6.25 -12.86
CA SER A 211 17.74 7.25 -13.56
C SER A 211 17.92 8.55 -12.77
N LYS A 212 17.39 8.65 -11.55
CA LYS A 212 17.44 9.84 -10.67
C LYS A 212 16.84 11.10 -11.32
N ARG A 213 15.79 10.94 -12.13
CA ARG A 213 15.09 12.03 -12.85
C ARG A 213 13.82 12.53 -12.16
N ILE A 214 13.41 11.90 -11.06
CA ILE A 214 12.28 12.36 -10.24
C ILE A 214 12.79 13.35 -9.20
N ASP A 215 12.51 14.64 -9.44
CA ASP A 215 12.95 15.74 -8.56
C ASP A 215 12.03 15.92 -7.34
N ASP A 216 10.73 15.67 -7.50
CA ASP A 216 9.75 15.85 -6.42
C ASP A 216 9.94 14.80 -5.33
N LEU A 217 10.25 15.24 -4.11
CA LEU A 217 10.56 14.36 -3.00
C LEU A 217 9.36 13.48 -2.58
N GLN A 218 8.13 13.97 -2.69
CA GLN A 218 6.96 13.18 -2.34
C GLN A 218 6.68 12.13 -3.40
N CYS A 219 6.75 12.49 -4.68
CA CYS A 219 6.68 11.51 -5.77
C CYS A 219 7.77 10.44 -5.61
N LYS A 220 9.01 10.85 -5.32
CA LYS A 220 10.13 9.93 -5.13
C LYS A 220 9.88 8.93 -4.00
N LYS A 221 9.31 9.38 -2.87
CA LYS A 221 8.93 8.51 -1.76
C LYS A 221 7.80 7.55 -2.12
N GLU A 222 6.77 8.02 -2.82
CA GLU A 222 5.66 7.17 -3.25
C GLU A 222 6.08 6.13 -4.29
N VAL A 223 6.97 6.50 -5.22
CA VAL A 223 7.54 5.53 -6.18
C VAL A 223 8.42 4.50 -5.46
N ALA A 224 9.23 4.92 -4.48
CA ALA A 224 10.00 3.99 -3.65
C ALA A 224 9.08 3.03 -2.87
N ARG A 225 8.00 3.53 -2.27
CA ARG A 225 6.98 2.71 -1.61
C ARG A 225 6.38 1.69 -2.57
N LEU A 226 5.93 2.12 -3.76
CA LEU A 226 5.38 1.23 -4.78
C LEU A 226 6.38 0.12 -5.17
N ILE A 227 7.65 0.47 -5.38
CA ILE A 227 8.71 -0.49 -5.73
C ILE A 227 8.88 -1.53 -4.61
N LYS A 228 8.93 -1.10 -3.35
CA LYS A 228 9.06 -2.01 -2.20
C LYS A 228 7.83 -2.88 -2.00
N GLU A 229 6.63 -2.36 -2.23
CA GLU A 229 5.41 -3.17 -2.24
C GLU A 229 5.39 -4.16 -3.41
N SER A 230 5.98 -3.83 -4.55
CA SER A 230 6.04 -4.72 -5.73
C SER A 230 7.07 -5.85 -5.56
N GLU A 231 8.02 -5.73 -4.63
CA GLU A 231 8.99 -6.79 -4.30
C GLU A 231 8.31 -8.02 -3.66
N ALA A 232 7.07 -7.85 -3.18
CA ALA A 232 6.31 -8.91 -2.53
C ALA A 232 5.91 -10.06 -3.47
N ASP A 233 5.87 -9.84 -4.79
CA ASP A 233 5.56 -10.89 -5.78
C ASP A 233 5.99 -10.46 -7.18
N ILE A 234 6.56 -11.39 -7.96
CA ILE A 234 6.90 -11.12 -9.36
C ILE A 234 5.68 -10.72 -10.19
N GLU A 235 4.50 -11.27 -9.89
CA GLU A 235 3.26 -10.94 -10.59
C GLU A 235 2.83 -9.47 -10.39
N SER A 236 3.33 -8.81 -9.34
CA SER A 236 3.11 -7.38 -9.12
C SER A 236 3.93 -6.52 -10.09
N ASP A 237 4.93 -7.06 -10.78
CA ASP A 237 5.64 -6.39 -11.87
C ASP A 237 5.30 -7.06 -13.20
N THR A 238 4.20 -6.63 -13.82
CA THR A 238 3.67 -7.22 -15.06
C THR A 238 4.71 -7.32 -16.17
N HIS A 239 5.54 -6.29 -16.35
CA HIS A 239 6.58 -6.29 -17.38
C HIS A 239 7.66 -7.34 -17.08
N LEU A 240 8.17 -7.37 -15.85
CA LEU A 240 9.13 -8.39 -15.42
C LEU A 240 8.55 -9.80 -15.53
N TYR A 241 7.34 -10.02 -15.04
CA TYR A 241 6.66 -11.30 -15.09
C TYR A 241 6.51 -11.82 -16.52
N GLN A 242 6.08 -10.96 -17.45
CA GLN A 242 5.92 -11.33 -18.86
C GLN A 242 7.25 -11.72 -19.51
N ILE A 243 8.31 -10.95 -19.29
CA ILE A 243 9.63 -11.22 -19.87
C ILE A 243 10.24 -12.49 -19.26
N CYS A 244 10.09 -12.70 -17.95
CA CYS A 244 10.68 -13.82 -17.23
C CYS A 244 9.79 -15.08 -17.17
N LEU A 245 8.59 -15.08 -17.77
CA LEU A 245 7.61 -16.16 -17.60
C LEU A 245 8.15 -17.54 -17.99
N SER A 246 8.91 -17.61 -19.09
CA SER A 246 9.50 -18.87 -19.57
C SER A 246 10.55 -19.39 -18.59
N ASP A 247 11.43 -18.51 -18.11
CA ASP A 247 12.47 -18.87 -17.14
C ASP A 247 11.86 -19.26 -15.79
N LEU A 248 10.85 -18.53 -15.34
CA LEU A 248 10.12 -18.82 -14.11
C LEU A 248 9.50 -20.22 -14.15
N LYS A 249 8.84 -20.59 -15.27
CA LYS A 249 8.30 -21.94 -15.46
C LYS A 249 9.37 -23.02 -15.54
N THR A 250 10.55 -22.69 -16.07
CA THR A 250 11.63 -23.65 -16.28
C THR A 250 12.39 -23.93 -14.99
N PHE A 251 12.63 -22.89 -14.17
CA PHE A 251 13.56 -22.98 -13.04
C PHE A 251 12.92 -22.80 -11.68
N CYS A 252 11.72 -22.20 -11.59
CA CYS A 252 11.07 -21.82 -10.34
C CYS A 252 9.60 -22.30 -10.27
N SER A 253 9.22 -23.33 -11.04
CA SER A 253 7.83 -23.84 -11.08
C SER A 253 7.34 -24.38 -9.73
N ASP A 254 8.24 -24.95 -8.94
CA ASP A 254 7.92 -25.53 -7.62
C ASP A 254 7.97 -24.50 -6.49
N VAL A 255 8.30 -23.23 -6.81
CA VAL A 255 8.37 -22.14 -5.83
C VAL A 255 7.00 -21.49 -5.70
N VAL A 256 6.49 -21.46 -4.47
CA VAL A 256 5.22 -20.82 -4.13
C VAL A 256 5.27 -19.32 -4.47
N ALA A 257 4.20 -18.79 -5.04
CA ALA A 257 4.06 -17.36 -5.32
C ALA A 257 3.88 -16.53 -4.04
N GLY A 258 4.10 -15.22 -4.13
CA GLY A 258 4.08 -14.33 -2.98
C GLY A 258 5.40 -14.30 -2.19
N HIS A 259 5.45 -13.41 -1.19
CA HIS A 259 6.61 -13.09 -0.34
C HIS A 259 7.96 -12.96 -1.06
N GLY A 260 7.96 -12.57 -2.33
CA GLY A 260 9.14 -12.42 -3.18
C GLY A 260 9.86 -13.74 -3.47
N HIS A 261 9.28 -14.91 -3.17
CA HIS A 261 9.97 -16.19 -3.30
C HIS A 261 10.43 -16.49 -4.73
N GLN A 262 9.55 -16.27 -5.70
CA GLN A 262 9.84 -16.45 -7.12
C GLN A 262 10.86 -15.42 -7.65
N LEU A 263 10.77 -14.16 -7.19
CA LEU A 263 11.79 -13.14 -7.49
C LEU A 263 13.16 -13.56 -6.95
N ASN A 264 13.20 -14.04 -5.71
CA ASN A 264 14.44 -14.50 -5.08
C ASN A 264 15.03 -15.74 -5.77
N CYS A 265 14.18 -16.65 -6.27
CA CYS A 265 14.62 -17.79 -7.08
C CYS A 265 15.37 -17.31 -8.33
N LEU A 266 14.76 -16.43 -9.14
CA LEU A 266 15.38 -15.88 -10.34
C LEU A 266 16.65 -15.07 -10.02
N ALA A 267 16.61 -14.22 -8.98
CA ALA A 267 17.77 -13.46 -8.52
C ALA A 267 18.93 -14.36 -8.07
N THR A 268 18.64 -15.50 -7.46
CA THR A 268 19.66 -16.48 -7.06
C THR A 268 20.32 -17.11 -8.28
N ILE A 269 19.54 -17.45 -9.31
CA ILE A 269 20.06 -18.01 -10.57
C ILE A 269 20.93 -16.98 -11.28
N HIS A 270 20.47 -15.73 -11.40
CA HIS A 270 21.24 -14.63 -11.98
C HIS A 270 22.62 -14.48 -11.31
N ARG A 271 22.67 -14.49 -9.97
CA ARG A 271 23.92 -14.34 -9.20
C ARG A 271 24.87 -15.53 -9.32
N ASN A 272 24.34 -16.75 -9.26
CA ASN A 272 25.16 -17.97 -9.11
C ASN A 272 25.43 -18.70 -10.43
N SER A 273 24.63 -18.44 -11.46
CA SER A 273 24.70 -19.13 -12.75
C SER A 273 24.34 -18.15 -13.88
N PRO A 274 25.17 -17.11 -14.08
CA PRO A 274 24.95 -16.16 -15.17
C PRO A 274 24.83 -16.91 -16.50
N HIS A 275 23.90 -16.47 -17.36
CA HIS A 275 23.52 -17.11 -18.64
C HIS A 275 22.55 -18.31 -18.60
N ARG A 276 22.05 -18.72 -17.43
CA ARG A 276 20.95 -19.72 -17.40
C ARG A 276 19.58 -19.13 -17.72
N LEU A 277 19.35 -17.88 -17.36
CA LEU A 277 18.14 -17.15 -17.72
C LEU A 277 18.22 -16.67 -19.16
N SER A 278 17.07 -16.42 -19.79
CA SER A 278 17.04 -15.70 -21.07
C SER A 278 17.74 -14.34 -20.94
N PRO A 279 18.44 -13.85 -21.99
CA PRO A 279 19.16 -12.57 -21.94
C PRO A 279 18.29 -11.39 -21.50
N GLU A 280 17.04 -11.37 -21.94
CA GLU A 280 16.06 -10.33 -21.61
C GLU A 280 15.66 -10.39 -20.13
N CYS A 281 15.35 -11.58 -19.60
CA CYS A 281 15.01 -11.74 -18.20
C CYS A 281 16.20 -11.46 -17.28
N ASP A 282 17.39 -11.95 -17.63
CA ASP A 282 18.62 -11.76 -16.87
C ASP A 282 18.93 -10.26 -16.69
N THR A 283 18.88 -9.51 -17.80
CA THR A 283 19.08 -8.06 -17.82
C THR A 283 18.02 -7.34 -16.98
N LEU A 284 16.76 -7.76 -17.08
CA LEU A 284 15.66 -7.09 -16.39
C LEU A 284 15.68 -7.37 -14.88
N ILE A 285 15.96 -8.60 -14.46
CA ILE A 285 16.16 -8.97 -13.04
C ILE A 285 17.29 -8.15 -12.44
N GLN A 286 18.43 -8.01 -13.14
CA GLN A 286 19.54 -7.17 -12.69
C GLN A 286 19.09 -5.72 -12.44
N LYS A 287 18.37 -5.11 -13.39
CA LYS A 287 17.83 -3.75 -13.25
C LYS A 287 16.84 -3.64 -12.10
N ARG A 288 16.00 -4.65 -11.87
CA ARG A 288 15.03 -4.68 -10.77
C ARG A 288 15.70 -4.82 -9.41
N MET A 289 16.76 -5.61 -9.29
CA MET A 289 17.55 -5.68 -8.06
C MET A 289 18.13 -4.32 -7.68
N GLN A 290 18.71 -3.58 -8.64
CA GLN A 290 19.20 -2.21 -8.41
C GLN A 290 18.06 -1.27 -8.00
N LEU A 291 16.88 -1.43 -8.62
CA LEU A 291 15.69 -0.65 -8.30
C LEU A 291 15.21 -0.89 -6.86
N PHE A 292 15.15 -2.15 -6.42
CA PHE A 292 14.75 -2.52 -5.07
C PHE A 292 15.74 -2.03 -4.01
N GLU A 293 17.05 -2.14 -4.27
CA GLU A 293 18.09 -1.60 -3.39
C GLU A 293 17.93 -0.10 -3.22
N TYR A 294 17.83 0.65 -4.33
CA TYR A 294 17.67 2.10 -4.26
C TYR A 294 16.36 2.53 -3.58
N ALA A 295 15.26 1.81 -3.83
CA ALA A 295 13.99 2.08 -3.15
C ALA A 295 14.08 1.85 -1.63
N SER A 296 14.88 0.87 -1.19
CA SER A 296 15.07 0.56 0.24
C SER A 296 15.78 1.68 0.99
N GLU A 297 16.69 2.41 0.34
CA GLU A 297 17.36 3.58 0.92
C GLU A 297 16.37 4.74 1.18
N ILE A 298 15.38 4.91 0.30
CA ILE A 298 14.42 6.02 0.36
C ILE A 298 13.20 5.68 1.22
N TYR A 299 12.74 4.44 1.13
CA TYR A 299 11.60 3.91 1.86
C TYR A 299 12.05 2.67 2.67
N PRO A 300 12.70 2.89 3.83
CA PRO A 300 13.15 1.80 4.67
C PRO A 300 11.95 1.15 5.35
N ILE A 301 11.76 -0.14 5.09
CA ILE A 301 10.85 -0.97 5.87
C ILE A 301 11.62 -1.33 7.13
N ALA A 302 11.23 -0.77 8.27
CA ALA A 302 11.85 -1.13 9.53
C ALA A 302 11.49 -2.58 9.91
N ASP A 303 12.35 -3.55 9.61
CA ASP A 303 12.27 -4.91 10.15
C ASP A 303 12.96 -4.93 11.52
N ASN A 304 12.18 -4.68 12.58
CA ASN A 304 12.60 -4.81 13.98
C ASN A 304 13.82 -3.96 14.41
N MET A 305 14.06 -3.93 15.73
CA MET A 305 15.16 -3.17 16.35
C MET A 305 16.55 -3.55 15.79
N VAL A 306 16.70 -4.75 15.21
CA VAL A 306 17.96 -5.25 14.65
C VAL A 306 18.43 -4.42 13.44
N GLN A 307 17.52 -4.01 12.55
CA GLN A 307 17.89 -3.17 11.42
C GLN A 307 18.17 -1.72 11.83
N VAL A 308 17.48 -1.21 12.86
CA VAL A 308 17.84 0.08 13.47
C VAL A 308 19.27 0.02 14.02
N PHE A 309 19.63 -1.06 14.70
CA PHE A 309 21.00 -1.30 15.15
C PHE A 309 21.99 -1.40 13.98
N GLN A 310 21.65 -2.09 12.89
CA GLN A 310 22.53 -2.20 11.72
C GLN A 310 22.69 -0.88 10.96
N MET A 311 21.63 -0.07 10.81
CA MET A 311 21.71 1.27 10.23
C MET A 311 22.54 2.23 11.08
N VAL A 312 22.36 2.16 12.41
CA VAL A 312 23.19 2.90 13.36
C VAL A 312 24.64 2.42 13.25
N ALA A 313 24.87 1.12 13.05
CA ALA A 313 26.19 0.52 12.92
C ALA A 313 26.92 0.82 11.62
N SER A 314 26.20 0.96 10.52
CA SER A 314 26.75 1.35 9.22
C SER A 314 26.88 2.88 9.05
N SER A 315 26.43 3.66 10.03
CA SER A 315 26.48 5.13 9.97
C SER A 315 27.90 5.66 10.19
N PRO A 316 28.35 6.69 9.46
CA PRO A 316 29.68 7.30 9.67
C PRO A 316 29.84 7.93 11.06
N VAL A 317 28.74 8.16 11.79
CA VAL A 317 28.76 8.72 13.15
C VAL A 317 28.60 7.66 14.26
N HIS A 318 28.62 6.37 13.91
CA HIS A 318 28.41 5.29 14.86
C HIS A 318 29.36 5.31 16.06
N ASN A 319 30.65 5.62 15.82
CA ASN A 319 31.66 5.72 16.87
C ASN A 319 31.31 6.81 17.90
N TYR A 320 30.75 7.95 17.46
CA TYR A 320 30.32 9.02 18.36
C TYR A 320 29.13 8.59 19.22
N LEU A 321 28.17 7.88 18.62
CA LEU A 321 27.02 7.35 19.36
C LEU A 321 27.45 6.36 20.44
N TYR A 322 28.40 5.46 20.16
CA TYR A 322 28.92 4.54 21.18
C TYR A 322 29.63 5.24 22.32
N ILE A 323 30.50 6.19 22.02
CA ILE A 323 31.21 6.96 23.06
C ILE A 323 30.20 7.71 23.93
N PHE A 324 29.16 8.28 23.34
CA PHE A 324 28.09 8.96 24.05
C PHE A 324 27.31 8.01 24.99
N PHE A 325 26.91 6.83 24.52
CA PHE A 325 26.21 5.84 25.35
C PHE A 325 27.09 5.29 26.47
N ILE A 326 28.38 5.01 26.19
CA ILE A 326 29.34 4.57 27.22
C ILE A 326 29.52 5.66 28.28
N ALA A 327 29.60 6.93 27.87
CA ALA A 327 29.71 8.05 28.80
C ALA A 327 28.45 8.17 29.69
N ILE A 328 27.25 7.99 29.14
CA ILE A 328 26.00 7.98 29.92
C ILE A 328 26.00 6.83 30.94
N VAL A 329 26.34 5.61 30.52
CA VAL A 329 26.39 4.45 31.42
C VAL A 329 27.45 4.65 32.51
N ALA A 330 28.62 5.18 32.16
CA ALA A 330 29.67 5.51 33.11
C ALA A 330 29.21 6.60 34.11
N LEU A 331 28.50 7.62 33.66
CA LEU A 331 27.92 8.65 34.53
C LEU A 331 26.87 8.07 35.48
N ILE A 332 25.99 7.19 34.99
CA ILE A 332 25.01 6.49 35.83
C ILE A 332 25.72 5.61 36.87
N PHE A 333 26.76 4.88 36.47
CA PHE A 333 27.51 4.00 37.37
C PHE A 333 28.27 4.80 38.43
N MET A 334 28.91 5.91 38.03
CA MET A 334 29.56 6.84 38.95
C MET A 334 28.56 7.44 39.93
N PHE A 335 27.41 7.92 39.43
CA PHE A 335 26.34 8.43 40.29
C PHE A 335 25.82 7.35 41.25
N GLY A 336 25.66 6.11 40.79
CA GLY A 336 25.30 4.96 41.63
C GLY A 336 26.34 4.64 42.71
N LEU A 337 27.64 4.74 42.40
CA LEU A 337 28.73 4.54 43.36
C LEU A 337 28.81 5.66 44.41
N PHE A 338 28.55 6.91 44.02
CA PHE A 338 28.59 8.07 44.92
C PHE A 338 27.30 8.21 45.75
N CYS A 339 26.14 7.89 45.19
CA CYS A 339 24.84 8.01 45.89
C CYS A 339 24.38 6.72 46.58
N GLY A 340 24.92 5.55 46.21
CA GLY A 340 24.60 4.26 46.86
C GLY A 340 25.08 4.14 48.30
N ARG A 341 25.98 5.01 48.76
CA ARG A 341 26.45 5.08 50.16
C ARG A 341 25.62 5.99 51.07
N VAL A 342 24.55 6.60 50.57
CA VAL A 342 23.72 7.54 51.36
C VAL A 342 22.60 6.86 52.15
N TYR A 343 22.31 5.58 51.91
CA TYR A 343 21.44 4.81 52.81
C TYR A 343 22.28 4.16 53.92
N THR A 344 22.44 4.90 55.02
CA THR A 344 22.90 4.32 56.28
C THR A 344 21.76 3.49 56.88
N PRO A 345 21.99 2.22 57.28
CA PRO A 345 21.01 1.49 58.06
C PRO A 345 20.83 2.20 59.41
N ILE A 346 19.58 2.45 59.79
CA ILE A 346 19.23 3.01 61.11
C ILE A 346 19.75 2.03 62.18
N PRO A 347 20.59 2.46 63.13
CA PRO A 347 21.08 1.59 64.18
C PRO A 347 19.95 1.29 65.16
N THR A 348 19.56 0.03 65.27
CA THR A 348 18.75 -0.45 66.39
C THR A 348 19.61 -0.40 67.66
N SER A 349 19.30 0.54 68.55
CA SER A 349 19.83 0.57 69.91
C SER A 349 19.42 -0.70 70.63
N ASP A 350 20.41 -1.44 71.14
CA ASP A 350 20.24 -2.33 72.28
C ASP A 350 19.46 -1.61 73.39
N LYS A 351 18.47 -2.29 74.00
CA LYS A 351 18.46 -2.60 75.44
C LYS A 351 17.08 -3.03 75.98
N ILE A 352 17.17 -4.10 76.78
CA ILE A 352 16.41 -4.44 78.00
C ILE A 352 15.20 -5.37 77.85
N LYS A 353 15.41 -6.57 78.42
CA LYS A 353 14.51 -7.46 79.20
C LYS A 353 13.12 -7.77 78.69
#